data_AF-A0A0L0MGH4-F1
#
_entry.id   AF-A0A0L0MGH4-F1
#
_cell.length_a   1.000
_cell.length_b   1.000
_cell.length_c   1.000
_cell.angle_alpha   90.00
_cell.angle_beta   90.00
_cell.angle_gamma   90.00
#
_symmetry.space_group_name_H-M   'P 1'
#
loop_
_entity.id
_entity.type
_entity.pdbx_description
1 polymer ?
#
loop_
_entity_poly.entity_id
_entity_poly.type
_entity_poly.pdbx_seq_one_letter_code
_entity_poly.pdbx_strand_id
1 'polypeptide(L)'
;MNASHDLPQTPPELSFPSRLPNVGTTIFTVTSALAAQKGAVNLGQGFPDFDCDTRIVDAVADAMRAGHNQYPPMAGAAPLRQAIARKIEAMYGRAYDADREITVTAGATQALLTAVLCCVHPSDEVIVIEPTYDSYLPAIEMAGGKPVFVPLEAPDYALPFDKIAAAITPKTRLLMINTPHNPTGRVWRAEDMKKLADIVRDTNVLILSDEVYEHMVYDGAPHESVSRYPELAARSFVVSSFGKTFHVTGWKIGYVAAPAALTAEFRKVHQFNVFTVNTPMQIGLAHFLDDPKPYLELPAFYQKKRDFFRDGLANTRFSLLPATARISSASITRKSAICPKPNSRSG
;
A
#
# COMPACT_ATOMS: atom_id res chain seq x y z
N MET A 1 27.56 -38.40 52.13
CA MET A 1 26.61 -38.82 51.07
C MET A 1 26.43 -37.63 50.15
N ASN A 2 27.08 -37.65 48.99
CA ASN A 2 26.99 -36.58 47.99
C ASN A 2 25.74 -36.83 47.13
N ALA A 3 24.74 -35.96 47.27
CA ALA A 3 23.68 -35.85 46.27
C ALA A 3 24.16 -34.82 45.23
N SER A 4 24.72 -35.31 44.13
CA SER A 4 24.94 -34.50 42.93
C SER A 4 23.59 -34.13 42.36
N HIS A 5 23.17 -32.89 42.60
CA HIS A 5 22.07 -32.28 41.85
C HIS A 5 22.55 -32.06 40.42
N ASP A 6 22.17 -32.95 39.50
CA ASP A 6 22.26 -32.68 38.07
C ASP A 6 21.40 -31.45 37.78
N LEU A 7 22.06 -30.36 37.38
CA LEU A 7 21.39 -29.19 36.84
C LEU A 7 20.62 -29.62 35.58
N PRO A 8 19.36 -29.19 35.39
CA PRO A 8 18.61 -29.54 34.20
C PRO A 8 19.37 -29.06 32.96
N GLN A 9 19.71 -30.01 32.07
CA GLN A 9 20.37 -29.71 30.80
C GLN A 9 19.49 -28.74 30.01
N THR A 10 20.09 -27.65 29.54
CA THR A 10 19.42 -26.71 28.64
C THR A 10 18.90 -27.49 27.43
N PRO A 11 17.60 -27.43 27.11
CA PRO A 11 17.08 -28.14 25.96
C PRO A 11 17.80 -27.70 24.68
N PRO A 12 18.04 -28.61 23.73
CA PRO A 12 18.75 -28.29 22.49
C PRO A 12 18.01 -27.17 21.75
N GLU A 13 18.79 -26.23 21.20
CA GLU A 13 18.25 -25.08 20.47
C GLU A 13 17.54 -25.57 19.19
N LEU A 14 16.22 -25.38 19.15
CA LEU A 14 15.40 -25.79 18.00
C LEU A 14 15.68 -24.86 16.82
N SER A 15 16.32 -25.39 15.78
CA SER A 15 16.47 -24.71 14.49
C SER A 15 15.40 -25.20 13.50
N PHE A 16 14.68 -24.26 12.87
CA PHE A 16 13.73 -24.55 11.80
C PHE A 16 14.03 -23.67 10.58
N PRO A 17 13.81 -24.17 9.34
CA PRO A 17 14.07 -23.39 8.14
C PRO A 17 13.05 -22.26 8.00
N SER A 18 13.50 -21.01 8.11
CA SER A 18 12.67 -19.83 7.86
C SER A 18 12.24 -19.77 6.40
N ARG A 19 10.98 -19.39 6.14
CA ARG A 19 10.54 -19.02 4.78
C ARG A 19 11.04 -17.65 4.32
N LEU A 20 11.54 -16.83 5.25
CA LEU A 20 12.02 -15.47 5.02
C LEU A 20 13.35 -15.24 5.77
N PRO A 21 14.42 -15.97 5.45
CA PRO A 21 15.69 -15.90 6.19
C PRO A 21 16.40 -14.55 6.07
N ASN A 22 16.07 -13.76 5.04
CA ASN A 22 16.71 -12.48 4.74
C ASN A 22 15.84 -11.27 5.15
N VAL A 23 14.67 -11.49 5.74
CA VAL A 23 13.76 -10.42 6.15
C VAL A 23 14.07 -10.01 7.58
N GLY A 24 14.53 -8.77 7.76
CA GLY A 24 14.73 -8.14 9.05
C GLY A 24 13.58 -7.22 9.48
N THR A 25 13.80 -6.49 10.57
CA THR A 25 12.89 -5.42 11.02
C THR A 25 12.81 -4.29 9.99
N THR A 26 11.61 -3.78 9.71
CA THR A 26 11.42 -2.71 8.72
C THR A 26 12.16 -1.43 9.09
N ILE A 27 12.61 -0.67 8.08
CA ILE A 27 13.27 0.63 8.28
C ILE A 27 12.36 1.60 9.05
N PHE A 28 11.04 1.51 8.86
CA PHE A 28 10.05 2.34 9.56
C PHE A 28 10.05 2.07 11.07
N THR A 29 10.12 0.80 11.47
CA THR A 29 10.22 0.45 12.90
C THR A 29 11.52 1.00 13.51
N VAL A 30 12.65 0.83 12.81
CA VAL A 30 13.97 1.29 13.29
C VAL A 30 14.01 2.81 13.43
N THR A 31 13.62 3.53 12.38
CA THR A 31 13.67 5.01 12.34
C THR A 31 12.74 5.65 13.37
N SER A 32 11.58 5.06 13.63
CA SER A 32 10.60 5.60 14.58
C SER A 32 11.03 5.40 16.03
N ALA A 33 11.58 4.21 16.34
CA ALA A 33 12.18 3.96 17.64
C ALA A 33 13.35 4.92 17.92
N LEU A 34 14.19 5.17 16.90
CA LEU A 34 15.29 6.12 17.01
C LEU A 34 14.80 7.56 17.18
N ALA A 35 13.78 7.99 16.43
CA ALA A 35 13.20 9.32 16.58
C ALA A 35 12.66 9.56 18.00
N ALA A 36 11.92 8.58 18.55
CA ALA A 36 11.43 8.64 19.92
C ALA A 36 12.58 8.69 20.94
N GLN A 37 13.60 7.84 20.79
CA GLN A 37 14.77 7.82 21.67
C GLN A 37 15.53 9.15 21.66
N LYS A 38 15.55 9.86 20.53
CA LYS A 38 16.30 11.10 20.35
C LYS A 38 15.47 12.37 20.52
N GLY A 39 14.17 12.26 20.81
CA GLY A 39 13.26 13.39 20.85
C GLY A 39 13.19 14.16 19.52
N ALA A 40 13.42 13.47 18.40
CA ALA A 40 13.44 14.08 17.07
C ALA A 40 12.02 14.20 16.51
N VAL A 41 11.78 15.24 15.71
CA VAL A 41 10.55 15.35 14.90
C VAL A 41 10.56 14.23 13.85
N ASN A 42 9.60 13.31 13.95
CA ASN A 42 9.51 12.16 13.05
C ASN A 42 8.77 12.52 11.76
N LEU A 43 9.51 12.88 10.71
CA LEU A 43 8.98 13.05 9.36
C LEU A 43 9.15 11.80 8.48
N GLY A 44 9.68 10.71 9.04
CA GLY A 44 9.97 9.47 8.31
C GLY A 44 8.81 8.47 8.28
N GLN A 45 7.94 8.50 9.29
CA GLN A 45 6.82 7.57 9.40
C GLN A 45 5.54 8.15 8.77
N GLY A 46 4.94 7.40 7.85
CA GLY A 46 3.76 7.81 7.09
C GLY A 46 2.43 7.64 7.84
N PHE A 47 2.31 8.15 9.07
CA PHE A 47 1.03 8.31 9.75
C PHE A 47 0.84 9.74 10.30
N PRO A 48 -0.41 10.22 10.42
CA PRO A 48 -0.70 11.51 11.04
C PRO A 48 -0.32 11.58 12.52
N ASP A 49 0.25 12.71 12.95
CA ASP A 49 0.48 13.11 14.34
C ASP A 49 -0.65 14.00 14.89
N PHE A 50 -1.80 14.02 14.21
CA PHE A 50 -3.01 14.73 14.56
C PHE A 50 -4.21 13.77 14.58
N ASP A 51 -5.25 14.12 15.33
CA ASP A 51 -6.43 13.29 15.50
C ASP A 51 -7.27 13.15 14.22
N CYS A 52 -8.04 12.06 14.14
CA CYS A 52 -9.04 11.84 13.11
C CYS A 52 -10.32 12.66 13.34
N ASP A 53 -11.19 12.71 12.32
CA ASP A 53 -12.54 13.27 12.44
C ASP A 53 -13.35 12.51 13.51
N THR A 54 -13.82 13.18 14.55
CA THR A 54 -14.53 12.52 15.68
C THR A 54 -15.79 11.80 15.24
N ARG A 55 -16.45 12.23 14.15
CA ARG A 55 -17.65 11.59 13.61
C ARG A 55 -17.41 10.12 13.24
N ILE A 56 -16.19 9.77 12.80
CA ILE A 56 -15.85 8.38 12.49
C ILE A 56 -15.75 7.53 13.76
N VAL A 57 -15.25 8.12 14.85
CA VAL A 57 -15.12 7.46 16.16
C VAL A 57 -16.51 7.23 16.74
N ASP A 58 -17.37 8.25 16.69
CA ASP A 58 -18.75 8.17 17.17
C ASP A 58 -19.52 7.08 16.41
N ALA A 59 -19.42 7.06 15.08
CA ALA A 59 -20.09 6.05 14.26
C ALA A 59 -19.66 4.61 14.60
N VAL A 60 -18.39 4.39 14.90
CA VAL A 60 -17.87 3.08 15.34
C VAL A 60 -18.33 2.74 16.76
N ALA A 61 -18.29 3.71 17.68
CA ALA A 61 -18.76 3.51 19.05
C ALA A 61 -20.25 3.16 19.08
N ASP A 62 -21.06 3.81 18.25
CA ASP A 62 -22.49 3.52 18.13
C ASP A 62 -22.74 2.13 17.55
N ALA A 63 -21.94 1.69 16.56
CA ALA A 63 -22.00 0.32 16.07
C ALA A 63 -21.72 -0.71 17.16
N MET A 64 -20.71 -0.45 18.02
CA MET A 64 -20.39 -1.32 19.16
C MET A 64 -21.54 -1.38 20.16
N ARG A 65 -22.11 -0.23 20.53
CA ARG A 65 -23.24 -0.11 21.47
C ARG A 65 -24.51 -0.77 20.94
N ALA A 66 -24.74 -0.70 19.62
CA ALA A 66 -25.86 -1.36 18.94
C ALA A 66 -25.69 -2.89 18.80
N GLY A 67 -24.59 -3.46 19.31
CA GLY A 67 -24.38 -4.90 19.35
C GLY A 67 -23.72 -5.50 18.11
N HIS A 68 -23.17 -4.69 17.20
CA HIS A 68 -22.45 -5.15 16.00
C HIS A 68 -21.04 -5.70 16.31
N ASN A 69 -20.92 -6.56 17.33
CA ASN A 69 -19.65 -7.06 17.86
C ASN A 69 -19.30 -8.49 17.43
N GLN A 70 -20.23 -9.18 16.76
CA GLN A 70 -20.04 -10.56 16.27
C GLN A 70 -19.52 -10.59 14.83
N TYR A 71 -19.12 -11.77 14.35
CA TYR A 71 -18.55 -11.92 13.01
C TYR A 71 -19.45 -11.33 11.91
N PRO A 72 -18.89 -10.55 10.97
CA PRO A 72 -19.58 -10.16 9.75
C PRO A 72 -19.51 -11.31 8.72
N PRO A 73 -20.18 -11.18 7.56
CA PRO A 73 -19.90 -12.05 6.42
C PRO A 73 -18.40 -12.02 6.05
N MET A 74 -17.85 -13.15 5.56
CA MET A 74 -16.43 -13.29 5.21
C MET A 74 -15.94 -12.21 4.25
N ALA A 75 -16.74 -11.83 3.26
CA ALA A 75 -16.35 -10.77 2.32
C ALA A 75 -16.33 -9.36 2.94
N GLY A 76 -16.87 -9.19 4.13
CA GLY A 76 -17.14 -7.91 4.78
C GLY A 76 -18.64 -7.62 4.93
N ALA A 77 -18.96 -6.68 5.82
CA ALA A 77 -20.31 -6.21 6.08
C ALA A 77 -20.93 -5.60 4.80
N ALA A 78 -22.16 -6.02 4.47
CA ALA A 78 -22.84 -5.58 3.25
C ALA A 78 -22.95 -4.04 3.12
N PRO A 79 -23.31 -3.27 4.19
CA PRO A 79 -23.36 -1.81 4.10
C PRO A 79 -22.04 -1.18 3.66
N LEU A 80 -20.91 -1.69 4.17
CA LEU A 80 -19.59 -1.16 3.80
C LEU A 80 -19.23 -1.49 2.36
N ARG A 81 -19.46 -2.75 1.93
CA ARG A 81 -19.18 -3.15 0.54
C ARG A 81 -19.99 -2.33 -0.48
N GLN A 82 -21.25 -2.07 -0.16
CA GLN A 82 -22.13 -1.21 -0.98
C GLN A 82 -21.65 0.24 -1.00
N ALA A 83 -21.25 0.81 0.15
CA ALA A 83 -20.69 2.15 0.23
C ALA A 83 -19.39 2.29 -0.58
N ILE A 84 -18.51 1.28 -0.52
CA ILE A 84 -17.29 1.21 -1.33
C ILE A 84 -17.62 1.20 -2.83
N ALA A 85 -18.55 0.34 -3.27
CA ALA A 85 -18.95 0.25 -4.67
C ALA A 85 -19.50 1.59 -5.19
N ARG A 86 -20.41 2.23 -4.43
CA ARG A 86 -20.95 3.57 -4.77
C ARG A 86 -19.86 4.63 -4.85
N LYS A 87 -18.93 4.65 -3.90
CA LYS A 87 -17.79 5.58 -3.89
C LYS A 87 -16.93 5.41 -5.14
N ILE A 88 -16.58 4.17 -5.50
CA ILE A 88 -15.75 3.89 -6.67
C ILE A 88 -16.46 4.30 -7.96
N GLU A 89 -17.76 4.02 -8.09
CA GLU A 89 -18.56 4.44 -9.23
C GLU A 89 -18.60 5.97 -9.36
N ALA A 90 -18.86 6.68 -8.26
CA ALA A 90 -18.90 8.15 -8.23
C ALA A 90 -17.54 8.79 -8.57
N MET A 91 -16.43 8.20 -8.10
CA MET A 91 -15.08 8.75 -8.28
C MET A 91 -14.46 8.38 -9.64
N TYR A 92 -14.66 7.15 -10.07
CA TYR A 92 -13.90 6.53 -11.15
C TYR A 92 -14.76 6.02 -12.30
N GLY A 93 -16.10 6.09 -12.18
CA GLY A 93 -17.04 5.68 -13.23
C GLY A 93 -17.17 4.17 -13.41
N ARG A 94 -16.61 3.36 -12.50
CA ARG A 94 -16.70 1.90 -12.55
C ARG A 94 -17.69 1.37 -11.54
N ALA A 95 -18.77 0.77 -12.03
CA ALA A 95 -19.68 -0.01 -11.21
C ALA A 95 -19.07 -1.38 -10.92
N TYR A 96 -18.71 -1.63 -9.66
CA TYR A 96 -18.37 -2.97 -9.16
C TYR A 96 -19.57 -3.58 -8.43
N ASP A 97 -19.79 -4.88 -8.60
CA ASP A 97 -20.79 -5.61 -7.83
C ASP A 97 -20.31 -5.73 -6.35
N ALA A 98 -21.05 -5.13 -5.43
CA ALA A 98 -20.66 -5.09 -4.02
C ALA A 98 -20.51 -6.49 -3.41
N ASP A 99 -21.31 -7.48 -3.84
CA ASP A 99 -21.29 -8.85 -3.31
C ASP A 99 -20.23 -9.71 -3.99
N ARG A 100 -19.92 -9.48 -5.26
CA ARG A 100 -19.03 -10.35 -6.04
C ARG A 100 -17.64 -9.77 -6.28
N GLU A 101 -17.46 -8.46 -6.15
CA GLU A 101 -16.26 -7.75 -6.62
C GLU A 101 -15.58 -6.88 -5.56
N ILE A 102 -16.19 -6.72 -4.38
CA ILE A 102 -15.61 -5.98 -3.24
C ILE A 102 -15.33 -6.95 -2.08
N THR A 103 -14.11 -6.92 -1.55
CA THR A 103 -13.74 -7.67 -0.34
C THR A 103 -13.07 -6.75 0.67
N VAL A 104 -13.60 -6.69 1.90
CA VAL A 104 -13.02 -5.92 3.01
C VAL A 104 -11.86 -6.70 3.61
N THR A 105 -10.78 -6.02 3.95
CA THR A 105 -9.52 -6.64 4.42
C THR A 105 -9.05 -6.04 5.74
N ALA A 106 -8.21 -6.78 6.46
CA ALA A 106 -7.50 -6.32 7.66
C ALA A 106 -6.36 -5.36 7.27
N GLY A 107 -6.75 -4.23 6.67
CA GLY A 107 -5.87 -3.23 6.09
C GLY A 107 -5.40 -3.60 4.68
N ALA A 108 -4.78 -2.63 4.01
CA ALA A 108 -4.19 -2.83 2.70
C ALA A 108 -3.02 -3.83 2.73
N THR A 109 -2.27 -3.92 3.84
CA THR A 109 -1.17 -4.89 3.96
C THR A 109 -1.65 -6.34 3.81
N GLN A 110 -2.76 -6.71 4.46
CA GLN A 110 -3.33 -8.04 4.29
C GLN A 110 -3.90 -8.23 2.88
N ALA A 111 -4.48 -7.18 2.28
CA ALA A 111 -4.94 -7.22 0.90
C ALA A 111 -3.81 -7.55 -0.09
N LEU A 112 -2.69 -6.82 -0.02
CA LEU A 112 -1.51 -7.03 -0.87
C LEU A 112 -0.96 -8.46 -0.73
N LEU A 113 -0.75 -8.92 0.50
CA LEU A 113 -0.30 -10.28 0.76
C LEU A 113 -1.25 -11.32 0.16
N THR A 114 -2.55 -11.12 0.34
CA THR A 114 -3.57 -12.09 -0.11
C THR A 114 -3.68 -12.12 -1.63
N ALA A 115 -3.58 -10.96 -2.30
CA ALA A 115 -3.56 -10.89 -3.76
C ALA A 115 -2.33 -11.64 -4.33
N VAL A 116 -1.16 -11.46 -3.72
CA VAL A 116 0.05 -12.20 -4.11
C VAL A 116 -0.11 -13.70 -3.89
N LEU A 117 -0.48 -14.14 -2.67
CA LEU A 117 -0.70 -15.56 -2.35
C LEU A 117 -1.81 -16.22 -3.18
N CYS A 118 -2.77 -15.44 -3.66
CA CYS A 118 -3.88 -15.91 -4.50
C CYS A 118 -3.45 -16.28 -5.92
N CYS A 119 -2.49 -15.56 -6.51
CA CYS A 119 -2.21 -15.68 -7.94
C CYS A 119 -0.76 -16.00 -8.29
N VAL A 120 0.18 -15.89 -7.35
CA VAL A 120 1.60 -16.16 -7.58
C VAL A 120 1.95 -17.57 -7.14
N HIS A 121 2.59 -18.33 -8.02
CA HIS A 121 3.07 -19.68 -7.76
C HIS A 121 4.60 -19.77 -7.77
N PRO A 122 5.19 -20.87 -7.27
CA PRO A 122 6.61 -21.13 -7.43
C PRO A 122 7.06 -21.00 -8.89
N SER A 123 8.13 -20.24 -9.13
CA SER A 123 8.69 -19.92 -10.45
C SER A 123 7.98 -18.84 -11.26
N ASP A 124 6.84 -18.31 -10.81
CA ASP A 124 6.23 -17.13 -11.42
C ASP A 124 7.10 -15.89 -11.16
N GLU A 125 7.13 -14.98 -12.14
CA GLU A 125 7.79 -13.68 -12.02
C GLU A 125 6.80 -12.59 -11.65
N VAL A 126 7.17 -11.74 -10.68
CA VAL A 126 6.39 -10.59 -10.24
C VAL A 126 7.18 -9.32 -10.49
N ILE A 127 6.70 -8.47 -11.38
CA ILE A 127 7.35 -7.20 -11.68
C ILE A 127 7.05 -6.19 -10.57
N VAL A 128 8.10 -5.57 -10.03
CA VAL A 128 8.04 -4.55 -8.98
C VAL A 128 8.80 -3.31 -9.42
N ILE A 129 8.17 -2.15 -9.30
CA ILE A 129 8.78 -0.86 -9.63
C ILE A 129 9.50 -0.32 -8.39
N GLU A 130 10.81 -0.06 -8.50
CA GLU A 130 11.61 0.44 -7.37
C GLU A 130 11.81 1.95 -7.41
N PRO A 131 11.92 2.65 -6.27
CA PRO A 131 11.85 2.13 -4.90
C PRO A 131 10.44 1.71 -4.53
N THR A 132 10.30 0.57 -3.85
CA THR A 132 8.99 -0.05 -3.57
C THR A 132 8.63 0.01 -2.09
N TYR A 133 7.33 -0.12 -1.77
CA TYR A 133 6.89 -0.41 -0.41
C TYR A 133 7.43 -1.78 0.04
N ASP A 134 7.96 -1.82 1.26
CA ASP A 134 8.76 -2.93 1.80
C ASP A 134 7.98 -4.24 1.97
N SER A 135 6.64 -4.17 2.08
CA SER A 135 5.81 -5.37 2.21
C SER A 135 5.67 -6.22 0.94
N TYR A 136 6.04 -5.70 -0.23
CA TYR A 136 5.82 -6.41 -1.50
C TYR A 136 6.74 -7.62 -1.64
N LEU A 137 8.04 -7.45 -1.39
CA LEU A 137 9.03 -8.52 -1.60
C LEU A 137 8.81 -9.72 -0.69
N PRO A 138 8.58 -9.55 0.63
CA PRO A 138 8.28 -10.69 1.50
C PRO A 138 7.02 -11.46 1.09
N ALA A 139 6.00 -10.79 0.53
CA ALA A 139 4.80 -11.45 0.04
C ALA A 139 5.11 -12.32 -1.19
N ILE A 140 5.91 -11.80 -2.13
CA ILE A 140 6.33 -12.53 -3.34
C ILE A 140 7.17 -13.75 -2.97
N GLU A 141 8.16 -13.56 -2.09
CA GLU A 141 9.03 -14.65 -1.61
C GLU A 141 8.24 -15.73 -0.87
N MET A 142 7.29 -15.34 -0.03
CA MET A 142 6.43 -16.28 0.71
C MET A 142 5.55 -17.13 -0.21
N ALA A 143 5.16 -16.60 -1.38
CA ALA A 143 4.44 -17.33 -2.42
C ALA A 143 5.37 -18.21 -3.29
N GLY A 144 6.70 -18.12 -3.12
CA GLY A 144 7.68 -18.79 -3.97
C GLY A 144 7.92 -18.12 -5.33
N GLY A 145 7.38 -16.91 -5.51
CA GLY A 145 7.59 -16.12 -6.72
C GLY A 145 8.98 -15.48 -6.76
N LYS A 146 9.39 -15.05 -7.95
CA LYS A 146 10.64 -14.34 -8.19
C LYS A 146 10.34 -12.85 -8.48
N PRO A 147 10.81 -11.90 -7.66
CA PRO A 147 10.68 -10.49 -7.98
C PRO A 147 11.56 -10.13 -9.19
N VAL A 148 11.00 -9.36 -10.12
CA VAL A 148 11.69 -8.76 -11.26
C VAL A 148 11.64 -7.25 -11.09
N PHE A 149 12.79 -6.64 -10.84
CA PHE A 149 12.88 -5.24 -10.46
C PHE A 149 12.99 -4.32 -11.67
N VAL A 150 12.20 -3.24 -11.65
CA VAL A 150 12.25 -2.15 -12.63
C VAL A 150 12.53 -0.84 -11.90
N PRO A 151 13.78 -0.34 -11.87
CA PRO A 151 14.14 0.83 -11.09
C PRO A 151 13.71 2.13 -11.76
N LEU A 152 13.09 3.02 -10.97
CA LEU A 152 12.90 4.43 -11.28
C LEU A 152 14.18 5.20 -10.99
N GLU A 153 14.57 6.08 -11.91
CA GLU A 153 15.80 6.86 -11.79
C GLU A 153 15.48 8.27 -11.28
N ALA A 154 16.20 8.69 -10.23
CA ALA A 154 16.20 10.06 -9.76
C ALA A 154 16.89 10.98 -10.80
N PRO A 155 16.53 12.27 -10.88
CA PRO A 155 15.62 13.00 -10.00
C PRO A 155 14.14 12.91 -10.37
N ASP A 156 13.82 12.53 -11.61
CA ASP A 156 12.46 12.67 -12.16
C ASP A 156 11.54 11.50 -11.82
N TYR A 157 12.12 10.34 -11.51
CA TYR A 157 11.40 9.08 -11.27
C TYR A 157 10.37 8.79 -12.37
N ALA A 158 10.77 9.05 -13.63
CA ALA A 158 9.93 8.77 -14.78
C ALA A 158 9.64 7.28 -14.90
N LEU A 159 8.40 6.92 -15.27
CA LEU A 159 8.00 5.54 -15.47
C LEU A 159 8.71 4.96 -16.71
N PRO A 160 9.57 3.94 -16.57
CA PRO A 160 10.36 3.42 -17.68
C PRO A 160 9.56 2.36 -18.44
N PHE A 161 8.52 2.78 -19.17
CA PHE A 161 7.60 1.87 -19.86
C PHE A 161 8.30 0.83 -20.76
N ASP A 162 9.37 1.22 -21.46
CA ASP A 162 10.16 0.28 -22.26
C ASP A 162 10.80 -0.82 -21.40
N LYS A 163 11.31 -0.46 -20.21
CA LYS A 163 11.86 -1.44 -19.25
C LYS A 163 10.76 -2.30 -18.63
N ILE A 164 9.58 -1.74 -18.37
CA ILE A 164 8.41 -2.50 -17.89
C ILE A 164 8.00 -3.53 -18.95
N ALA A 165 7.87 -3.11 -20.21
CA ALA A 165 7.53 -4.00 -21.33
C ALA A 165 8.58 -5.11 -21.51
N ALA A 166 9.86 -4.76 -21.47
CA ALA A 166 10.97 -5.71 -21.61
C ALA A 166 11.07 -6.70 -20.43
N ALA A 167 10.53 -6.35 -19.26
CA ALA A 167 10.49 -7.23 -18.09
C ALA A 167 9.37 -8.29 -18.17
N ILE A 168 8.43 -8.16 -19.11
CA ILE A 168 7.38 -9.15 -19.30
C ILE A 168 7.93 -10.36 -20.06
N THR A 169 7.80 -11.52 -19.44
CA THR A 169 8.17 -12.83 -19.98
C THR A 169 6.96 -13.78 -19.91
N PRO A 170 7.03 -14.98 -20.52
CA PRO A 170 6.01 -16.01 -20.35
C PRO A 170 5.81 -16.46 -18.88
N LYS A 171 6.75 -16.14 -17.97
CA LYS A 171 6.64 -16.44 -16.53
C LYS A 171 6.05 -15.28 -15.74
N THR A 172 5.88 -14.09 -16.33
CA THR A 172 5.32 -12.94 -15.62
C THR A 172 3.87 -13.18 -15.28
N ARG A 173 3.58 -13.24 -13.98
CA ARG A 173 2.25 -13.46 -13.43
C ARG A 173 1.58 -12.14 -13.04
N LEU A 174 2.34 -11.27 -12.40
CA LEU A 174 1.80 -10.10 -11.70
C LEU A 174 2.71 -8.89 -11.92
N LEU A 175 2.11 -7.74 -12.19
CA LEU A 175 2.76 -6.44 -12.17
C LEU A 175 2.19 -5.64 -11.00
N MET A 176 3.05 -5.29 -10.05
CA MET A 176 2.68 -4.46 -8.91
C MET A 176 2.93 -2.98 -9.25
N ILE A 177 1.89 -2.16 -9.15
CA ILE A 177 1.98 -0.71 -9.30
C ILE A 177 1.51 -0.04 -8.02
N ASN A 178 2.10 1.11 -7.70
CA ASN A 178 1.66 1.92 -6.56
C ASN A 178 1.55 3.38 -6.99
N THR A 179 0.34 3.92 -6.93
CA THR A 179 0.04 5.29 -7.34
C THR A 179 -1.08 5.87 -6.48
N PRO A 180 -0.90 7.03 -5.84
CA PRO A 180 0.36 7.77 -5.70
C PRO A 180 1.51 6.95 -5.07
N HIS A 181 2.70 7.07 -5.66
CA HIS A 181 3.83 6.18 -5.41
C HIS A 181 4.56 6.54 -4.12
N ASN A 182 4.61 5.63 -3.15
CA ASN A 182 5.46 5.70 -1.98
C ASN A 182 6.74 4.88 -2.23
N PRO A 183 7.95 5.46 -2.16
CA PRO A 183 8.30 6.73 -1.51
C PRO A 183 8.56 7.90 -2.45
N THR A 184 8.32 7.83 -3.76
CA THR A 184 8.77 8.92 -4.69
C THR A 184 7.81 10.11 -4.75
N GLY A 185 6.53 9.92 -4.45
CA GLY A 185 5.47 10.89 -4.67
C GLY A 185 5.02 11.03 -6.13
N ARG A 186 5.42 10.11 -7.01
CA ARG A 186 4.96 10.09 -8.41
C ARG A 186 3.46 9.77 -8.45
N VAL A 187 2.71 10.47 -9.30
CA VAL A 187 1.32 10.11 -9.64
C VAL A 187 1.29 9.73 -11.10
N TRP A 188 0.61 8.62 -11.41
CA TRP A 188 0.39 8.20 -12.78
C TRP A 188 -0.64 9.10 -13.46
N ARG A 189 -0.39 9.43 -14.73
CA ARG A 189 -1.27 10.27 -15.56
C ARG A 189 -2.08 9.39 -16.51
N ALA A 190 -3.09 9.99 -17.16
CA ALA A 190 -3.92 9.25 -18.11
C ALA A 190 -3.12 8.62 -19.26
N GLU A 191 -2.04 9.29 -19.69
CA GLU A 191 -1.10 8.74 -20.69
C GLU A 191 -0.31 7.53 -20.18
N ASP A 192 0.05 7.52 -18.88
CA ASP A 192 0.75 6.41 -18.24
C ASP A 192 -0.15 5.18 -18.19
N MET A 193 -1.44 5.38 -17.87
CA MET A 193 -2.44 4.31 -17.83
C MET A 193 -2.70 3.72 -19.22
N LYS A 194 -2.69 4.55 -20.27
CA LYS A 194 -2.81 4.08 -21.67
C LYS A 194 -1.61 3.22 -22.07
N LYS A 195 -0.39 3.67 -21.77
CA LYS A 195 0.83 2.89 -22.04
C LYS A 195 0.82 1.56 -21.28
N LEU A 196 0.37 1.56 -20.02
CA LEU A 196 0.20 0.33 -19.26
C LEU A 196 -0.79 -0.62 -19.91
N ALA A 197 -1.94 -0.12 -20.37
CA ALA A 197 -2.94 -0.91 -21.08
C ALA A 197 -2.33 -1.56 -22.34
N ASP A 198 -1.59 -0.79 -23.13
CA ASP A 198 -0.93 -1.29 -24.34
C ASP A 198 0.11 -2.37 -24.03
N ILE A 199 0.88 -2.22 -22.95
CA ILE A 199 1.89 -3.21 -22.53
C ILE A 199 1.24 -4.55 -22.12
N VAL A 200 0.09 -4.52 -21.44
CA VAL A 200 -0.53 -5.73 -20.89
C VAL A 200 -1.58 -6.36 -21.79
N ARG A 201 -2.07 -5.65 -22.81
CA ARG A 201 -3.19 -6.02 -23.70
C ARG A 201 -3.17 -7.48 -24.12
N ASP A 202 -2.05 -7.91 -24.72
CA ASP A 202 -1.89 -9.26 -25.30
C ASP A 202 -1.18 -10.24 -24.37
N THR A 203 -1.26 -10.00 -23.06
CA THR A 203 -0.64 -10.83 -22.03
C THR A 203 -1.67 -11.37 -21.05
N ASN A 204 -1.29 -12.39 -20.28
CA ASN A 204 -2.05 -12.86 -19.12
C ASN A 204 -1.57 -12.25 -17.79
N VAL A 205 -0.79 -11.16 -17.85
CA VAL A 205 -0.25 -10.50 -16.66
C VAL A 205 -1.40 -9.82 -15.91
N LEU A 206 -1.54 -10.17 -14.63
CA LEU A 206 -2.44 -9.50 -13.69
C LEU A 206 -1.78 -8.23 -13.15
N ILE A 207 -2.60 -7.32 -12.63
CA ILE A 207 -2.12 -6.09 -12.00
C ILE A 207 -2.56 -6.06 -10.54
N LEU A 208 -1.63 -5.72 -9.65
CA LEU A 208 -1.94 -5.38 -8.28
C LEU A 208 -1.67 -3.88 -8.10
N SER A 209 -2.75 -3.10 -8.07
CA SER A 209 -2.73 -1.65 -7.96
C SER A 209 -2.89 -1.24 -6.50
N ASP A 210 -1.79 -0.86 -5.87
CA ASP A 210 -1.78 -0.26 -4.53
C ASP A 210 -2.12 1.22 -4.64
N GLU A 211 -3.37 1.56 -4.31
CA GLU A 211 -3.94 2.90 -4.42
C GLU A 211 -4.30 3.46 -3.04
N VAL A 212 -3.60 3.06 -1.97
CA VAL A 212 -3.91 3.51 -0.60
C VAL A 212 -3.83 5.03 -0.39
N TYR A 213 -3.19 5.75 -1.31
CA TYR A 213 -3.06 7.21 -1.32
C TYR A 213 -3.96 7.88 -2.39
N GLU A 214 -4.97 7.20 -2.93
CA GLU A 214 -5.85 7.68 -4.02
C GLU A 214 -6.47 9.07 -3.78
N HIS A 215 -6.62 9.49 -2.53
CA HIS A 215 -7.19 10.79 -2.11
C HIS A 215 -6.13 11.86 -1.81
N MET A 216 -4.87 11.61 -2.15
CA MET A 216 -3.72 12.47 -1.82
C MET A 216 -2.98 12.92 -3.08
N VAL A 217 -3.74 13.34 -4.09
CA VAL A 217 -3.27 13.93 -5.36
C VAL A 217 -3.51 15.44 -5.32
N TYR A 218 -2.55 16.26 -5.76
CA TYR A 218 -2.61 17.73 -5.61
C TYR A 218 -2.72 18.46 -6.95
N ASP A 219 -2.76 19.78 -6.85
CA ASP A 219 -2.68 20.71 -7.98
C ASP A 219 -3.84 20.54 -8.97
N GLY A 220 -5.00 20.13 -8.46
CA GLY A 220 -6.22 19.91 -9.23
C GLY A 220 -6.19 18.67 -10.13
N ALA A 221 -5.12 17.87 -10.08
CA ALA A 221 -5.03 16.68 -10.90
C ALA A 221 -5.93 15.54 -10.37
N PRO A 222 -6.55 14.73 -11.26
CA PRO A 222 -7.27 13.54 -10.83
C PRO A 222 -6.31 12.43 -10.43
N HIS A 223 -6.79 11.55 -9.54
CA HIS A 223 -6.18 10.23 -9.36
C HIS A 223 -6.63 9.31 -10.50
N GLU A 224 -5.66 8.85 -11.29
CA GLU A 224 -5.90 7.96 -12.43
C GLU A 224 -5.95 6.50 -11.98
N SER A 225 -6.95 6.17 -11.15
CA SER A 225 -7.19 4.80 -10.69
C SER A 225 -7.29 3.83 -11.86
N VAL A 226 -6.76 2.62 -11.68
CA VAL A 226 -6.96 1.49 -12.61
C VAL A 226 -8.44 1.25 -12.89
N SER A 227 -9.32 1.53 -11.92
CA SER A 227 -10.77 1.36 -12.07
C SER A 227 -11.36 2.22 -13.20
N ARG A 228 -10.73 3.34 -13.58
CA ARG A 228 -11.20 4.21 -14.67
C ARG A 228 -11.02 3.58 -16.07
N TYR A 229 -10.22 2.53 -16.18
CA TYR A 229 -9.78 1.94 -17.45
C TYR A 229 -10.31 0.51 -17.56
N PRO A 230 -11.38 0.25 -18.34
CA PRO A 230 -12.07 -1.05 -18.34
C PRO A 230 -11.17 -2.26 -18.60
N GLU A 231 -10.20 -2.12 -19.50
CA GLU A 231 -9.24 -3.18 -19.85
C GLU A 231 -8.26 -3.50 -18.70
N LEU A 232 -7.80 -2.47 -17.98
CA LEU A 232 -6.94 -2.66 -16.81
C LEU A 232 -7.77 -3.20 -15.65
N ALA A 233 -8.93 -2.61 -15.37
CA ALA A 233 -9.84 -3.06 -14.30
C ALA A 233 -10.20 -4.55 -14.44
N ALA A 234 -10.37 -5.06 -15.66
CA ALA A 234 -10.70 -6.46 -15.94
C ALA A 234 -9.62 -7.48 -15.53
N ARG A 235 -8.41 -7.04 -15.19
CA ARG A 235 -7.28 -7.90 -14.81
C ARG A 235 -6.57 -7.44 -13.52
N SER A 236 -7.24 -6.61 -12.72
CA SER A 236 -6.61 -5.93 -11.59
C SER A 236 -7.24 -6.25 -10.24
N PHE A 237 -6.38 -6.34 -9.23
CA PHE A 237 -6.75 -6.14 -7.84
C PHE A 237 -6.44 -4.67 -7.47
N VAL A 238 -7.46 -3.88 -7.18
CA VAL A 238 -7.30 -2.49 -6.73
C VAL A 238 -7.42 -2.43 -5.22
N VAL A 239 -6.34 -2.03 -4.55
CA VAL A 239 -6.22 -2.02 -3.08
C VAL A 239 -6.33 -0.60 -2.54
N SER A 240 -7.17 -0.41 -1.54
CA SER A 240 -7.34 0.88 -0.84
C SER A 240 -7.24 0.72 0.69
N SER A 241 -7.05 1.84 1.39
CA SER A 241 -6.91 1.87 2.85
C SER A 241 -7.70 3.00 3.50
N PHE A 242 -8.65 2.63 4.38
CA PHE A 242 -9.36 3.62 5.20
C PHE A 242 -8.45 4.25 6.25
N GLY A 243 -7.50 3.49 6.79
CA GLY A 243 -6.53 4.02 7.75
C GLY A 243 -5.67 5.15 7.17
N LYS A 244 -5.36 5.10 5.88
CA LYS A 244 -4.66 6.19 5.17
C LYS A 244 -5.59 7.35 4.86
N THR A 245 -6.80 7.06 4.39
CA THR A 245 -7.79 8.07 4.01
C THR A 245 -8.28 8.90 5.21
N PHE A 246 -8.56 8.26 6.35
CA PHE A 246 -9.25 8.88 7.49
C PHE A 246 -8.40 8.99 8.76
N HIS A 247 -7.07 8.95 8.62
CA HIS A 247 -6.12 9.19 9.71
C HIS A 247 -6.19 8.19 10.88
N VAL A 248 -6.77 7.01 10.64
CA VAL A 248 -6.94 5.94 11.63
C VAL A 248 -6.08 4.72 11.28
N THR A 249 -4.78 4.93 11.07
CA THR A 249 -3.87 3.89 10.55
C THR A 249 -3.83 2.61 11.41
N GLY A 250 -4.05 2.74 12.72
CA GLY A 250 -4.15 1.63 13.67
C GLY A 250 -5.41 0.79 13.55
N TRP A 251 -6.47 1.27 12.90
CA TRP A 251 -7.73 0.52 12.74
C TRP A 251 -7.62 -0.64 11.76
N LYS A 252 -6.64 -0.59 10.85
CA LYS A 252 -6.34 -1.68 9.92
C LYS A 252 -7.59 -2.17 9.16
N ILE A 253 -8.33 -1.25 8.54
CA ILE A 253 -9.40 -1.58 7.59
C ILE A 253 -9.00 -1.10 6.20
N GLY A 254 -9.09 -2.00 5.22
CA GLY A 254 -8.89 -1.73 3.80
C GLY A 254 -9.90 -2.51 2.97
N TYR A 255 -9.77 -2.44 1.65
CA TYR A 255 -10.56 -3.28 0.75
C TYR A 255 -9.80 -3.57 -0.54
N VAL A 256 -10.28 -4.58 -1.26
CA VAL A 256 -9.93 -4.89 -2.64
C VAL A 256 -11.18 -4.80 -3.51
N ALA A 257 -11.05 -4.09 -4.63
CA ALA A 257 -11.99 -4.16 -5.74
C ALA A 257 -11.34 -4.94 -6.89
N ALA A 258 -11.99 -6.02 -7.34
CA ALA A 258 -11.49 -6.85 -8.44
C ALA A 258 -12.63 -7.57 -9.15
N PRO A 259 -12.50 -7.89 -10.45
CA PRO A 259 -13.48 -8.68 -11.20
C PRO A 259 -13.89 -9.96 -10.46
N ALA A 260 -15.14 -10.37 -10.63
CA ALA A 260 -15.73 -11.47 -9.83
C ALA A 260 -14.89 -12.76 -9.84
N ALA A 261 -14.26 -13.11 -10.96
CA ALA A 261 -13.38 -14.27 -11.07
C ALA A 261 -12.12 -14.15 -10.19
N LEU A 262 -11.47 -12.99 -10.19
CA LEU A 262 -10.31 -12.72 -9.35
C LEU A 262 -10.70 -12.64 -7.86
N THR A 263 -11.82 -11.98 -7.57
CA THR A 263 -12.36 -11.88 -6.20
C THR A 263 -12.70 -13.26 -5.62
N ALA A 264 -13.21 -14.20 -6.44
CA ALA A 264 -13.49 -15.56 -5.99
C ALA A 264 -12.23 -16.27 -5.47
N GLU A 265 -11.11 -16.20 -6.21
CA GLU A 265 -9.83 -16.79 -5.79
C GLU A 265 -9.22 -16.03 -4.60
N PHE A 266 -9.29 -14.70 -4.60
CA PHE A 266 -8.82 -13.86 -3.49
C PHE A 266 -9.51 -14.25 -2.18
N ARG A 267 -10.83 -14.44 -2.22
CA ARG A 267 -11.63 -14.81 -1.05
C ARG A 267 -11.29 -16.19 -0.49
N LYS A 268 -10.89 -17.15 -1.33
CA LYS A 268 -10.42 -18.47 -0.85
C LYS A 268 -9.16 -18.37 0.02
N VAL A 269 -8.28 -17.42 -0.27
CA VAL A 269 -7.10 -17.16 0.56
C VAL A 269 -7.47 -16.30 1.77
N HIS A 270 -8.23 -15.22 1.57
CA HIS A 270 -8.66 -14.32 2.64
C HIS A 270 -9.37 -15.06 3.79
N GLN A 271 -10.29 -15.98 3.46
CA GLN A 271 -11.07 -16.71 4.45
C GLN A 271 -10.21 -17.54 5.42
N PHE A 272 -8.99 -17.92 5.02
CA PHE A 272 -8.06 -18.69 5.86
C PHE A 272 -6.89 -17.86 6.40
N ASN A 273 -6.65 -16.67 5.84
CA ASN A 273 -5.70 -15.72 6.41
C ASN A 273 -6.26 -15.05 7.67
N VAL A 274 -7.52 -14.59 7.61
CA VAL A 274 -8.15 -13.85 8.72
C VAL A 274 -9.63 -14.18 8.94
N PHE A 275 -10.26 -14.93 8.01
CA PHE A 275 -11.70 -15.24 7.98
C PHE A 275 -12.62 -14.03 7.83
N THR A 276 -12.59 -13.09 8.78
CA THR A 276 -13.39 -11.86 8.76
C THR A 276 -12.61 -10.69 9.35
N VAL A 277 -13.13 -9.47 9.19
CA VAL A 277 -12.53 -8.22 9.66
C VAL A 277 -13.41 -7.58 10.75
N ASN A 278 -12.85 -6.72 11.60
CA ASN A 278 -13.55 -6.09 12.74
C ASN A 278 -14.92 -5.48 12.35
N THR A 279 -16.01 -6.00 12.92
CA THR A 279 -17.39 -5.65 12.54
C THR A 279 -17.79 -4.22 12.88
N PRO A 280 -17.62 -3.71 14.12
CA PRO A 280 -18.03 -2.34 14.43
C PRO A 280 -17.33 -1.29 13.58
N MET A 281 -16.04 -1.49 13.28
CA MET A 281 -15.30 -0.61 12.39
C MET A 281 -15.92 -0.57 10.98
N GLN A 282 -16.36 -1.71 10.46
CA GLN A 282 -16.98 -1.76 9.13
C GLN A 282 -18.33 -1.03 9.09
N ILE A 283 -19.16 -1.21 10.12
CA ILE A 283 -20.47 -0.54 10.21
C ILE A 283 -20.28 0.97 10.38
N GLY A 284 -19.40 1.41 11.28
CA GLY A 284 -19.11 2.83 11.46
C GLY A 284 -18.52 3.49 10.21
N LEU A 285 -17.61 2.80 9.51
CA LEU A 285 -17.09 3.26 8.22
C LEU A 285 -18.18 3.37 7.14
N ALA A 286 -19.13 2.42 7.11
CA ALA A 286 -20.22 2.46 6.14
C ALA A 286 -21.07 3.72 6.33
N HIS A 287 -21.42 4.08 7.57
CA HIS A 287 -22.14 5.32 7.88
C HIS A 287 -21.30 6.57 7.60
N PHE A 288 -20.02 6.56 7.95
CA PHE A 288 -19.13 7.70 7.71
C PHE A 288 -18.96 8.01 6.22
N LEU A 289 -19.02 7.00 5.36
CA LEU A 289 -18.91 7.14 3.90
C LEU A 289 -20.15 7.75 3.23
N ASP A 290 -21.27 7.89 3.93
CA ASP A 290 -22.45 8.58 3.40
C ASP A 290 -22.18 10.08 3.16
N ASP A 291 -21.24 10.67 3.91
CA ASP A 291 -20.67 11.99 3.62
C ASP A 291 -19.41 11.82 2.74
N PRO A 292 -19.43 12.27 1.47
CA PRO A 292 -18.26 12.15 0.60
C PRO A 292 -17.17 13.19 0.90
N LYS A 293 -17.50 14.27 1.63
CA LYS A 293 -16.58 15.40 1.84
C LYS A 293 -15.23 15.00 2.44
N PRO A 294 -15.14 14.11 3.46
CA PRO A 294 -13.86 13.79 4.09
C PRO A 294 -12.80 13.29 3.12
N TYR A 295 -13.17 12.51 2.10
CA TYR A 295 -12.21 12.05 1.09
C TYR A 295 -12.09 12.99 -0.13
N LEU A 296 -13.15 13.74 -0.47
CA LEU A 296 -13.10 14.72 -1.55
C LEU A 296 -12.28 15.98 -1.21
N GLU A 297 -12.26 16.38 0.06
CA GLU A 297 -11.53 17.57 0.53
C GLU A 297 -10.09 17.24 0.97
N LEU A 298 -9.75 15.97 1.08
CA LEU A 298 -8.44 15.47 1.51
C LEU A 298 -7.27 15.96 0.64
N PRO A 299 -7.39 16.03 -0.70
CA PRO A 299 -6.40 16.66 -1.57
C PRO A 299 -6.00 18.07 -1.11
N ALA A 300 -6.99 18.95 -0.92
CA ALA A 300 -6.75 20.34 -0.57
C ALA A 300 -6.20 20.49 0.86
N PHE A 301 -6.67 19.66 1.79
CA PHE A 301 -6.16 19.60 3.15
C PHE A 301 -4.65 19.30 3.18
N TYR A 302 -4.21 18.29 2.44
CA TYR A 302 -2.83 17.88 2.44
C TYR A 302 -1.93 18.72 1.51
N GLN A 303 -2.48 19.32 0.46
CA GLN A 303 -1.76 20.29 -0.38
C GLN A 303 -1.26 21.47 0.45
N LYS A 304 -2.11 22.02 1.34
CA LYS A 304 -1.71 23.11 2.26
C LYS A 304 -0.52 22.70 3.15
N LYS A 305 -0.52 21.48 3.69
CA LYS A 305 0.59 20.95 4.50
C LYS A 305 1.86 20.74 3.68
N ARG A 306 1.73 20.23 2.45
CA ARG A 306 2.85 20.11 1.50
C ARG A 306 3.46 21.48 1.23
N ASP A 307 2.66 22.46 0.84
CA ASP A 307 3.14 23.78 0.44
C ASP A 307 3.80 24.50 1.62
N PHE A 308 3.22 24.44 2.82
CA PHE A 308 3.85 24.92 4.05
C PHE A 308 5.24 24.30 4.28
N PHE A 309 5.37 22.98 4.12
CA PHE A 309 6.66 22.30 4.26
C PHE A 309 7.67 22.72 3.17
N ARG A 310 7.21 22.91 1.93
CA ARG A 310 8.06 23.37 0.83
C ARG A 310 8.58 24.78 1.06
N ASP A 311 7.73 25.68 1.53
CA ASP A 311 8.09 27.06 1.85
C ASP A 311 9.11 27.12 2.99
N GLY A 312 8.95 26.27 4.02
CA GLY A 312 9.92 26.12 5.09
C GLY A 312 11.28 25.63 4.58
N LEU A 313 11.29 24.66 3.67
CA LEU A 313 12.54 24.10 3.10
C LEU A 313 13.25 25.04 2.13
N ALA A 314 12.52 25.96 1.46
CA ALA A 314 13.10 26.92 0.52
C ALA A 314 14.21 27.80 1.15
N ASN A 315 14.15 27.98 2.48
CA ASN A 315 15.13 28.74 3.25
C ASN A 315 16.31 27.88 3.78
N THR A 316 16.47 26.66 3.27
CA THR A 316 17.52 25.71 3.71
C THR A 316 18.45 25.32 2.55
N ARG A 317 19.49 24.53 2.84
CA ARG A 317 20.41 23.99 1.79
C ARG A 317 19.84 22.79 1.03
N PHE A 318 18.65 22.35 1.41
CA PHE A 318 17.99 21.20 0.83
C PHE A 318 17.23 21.60 -0.42
N SER A 319 17.33 20.79 -1.47
CA SER A 319 16.55 20.94 -2.69
C SER A 319 15.45 19.89 -2.74
N LEU A 320 14.25 20.35 -3.06
CA LEU A 320 13.10 19.50 -3.27
C LEU A 320 13.18 18.88 -4.67
N LEU A 321 12.95 17.57 -4.76
CA LEU A 321 12.65 16.96 -6.05
C LEU A 321 11.24 17.39 -6.53
N PRO A 322 10.96 17.35 -7.85
CA PRO A 322 9.64 17.66 -8.39
C PRO A 322 8.60 16.63 -7.89
N ALA A 323 7.95 16.90 -6.76
CA ALA A 323 6.93 16.01 -6.21
C ALA A 323 5.56 16.37 -6.77
N THR A 324 5.07 15.61 -7.76
CA THR A 324 3.69 15.74 -8.28
C THR A 324 2.62 15.29 -7.27
N ALA A 325 3.00 14.49 -6.26
CA ALA A 325 2.24 14.29 -5.04
C ALA A 325 3.12 13.94 -3.84
N ARG A 326 3.27 14.79 -2.81
CA ARG A 326 3.44 14.21 -1.46
C ARG A 326 2.98 15.06 -0.28
N ILE A 327 2.64 14.32 0.78
CA ILE A 327 2.58 14.70 2.19
C ILE A 327 3.90 14.25 2.84
N SER A 328 4.48 15.16 3.62
CA SER A 328 5.54 15.00 4.63
C SER A 328 6.91 14.45 4.25
N SER A 329 7.12 13.67 3.18
CA SER A 329 8.49 13.32 2.76
C SER A 329 8.91 14.13 1.54
N ALA A 330 9.77 15.12 1.75
CA ALA A 330 10.57 15.62 0.64
C ALA A 330 11.65 14.57 0.37
N SER A 331 11.70 14.05 -0.87
CA SER A 331 12.99 13.57 -1.36
C SER A 331 13.88 14.80 -1.47
N ILE A 332 14.86 14.87 -0.58
CA ILE A 332 15.75 16.00 -0.41
C ILE A 332 17.12 15.62 -0.97
N THR A 333 17.66 16.47 -1.84
CA THR A 333 19.07 16.40 -2.23
C THR A 333 19.84 17.56 -1.61
N ARG A 334 21.07 17.32 -1.14
CA ARG A 334 22.00 18.40 -0.75
C ARG A 334 22.56 19.03 -2.03
N LYS A 335 22.50 20.36 -2.14
CA LYS A 335 23.36 21.09 -3.08
C LYS A 335 24.82 20.85 -2.64
N SER A 336 25.54 20.04 -3.42
CA SER A 336 26.93 19.53 -3.23
C SER A 336 27.12 18.29 -2.32
N ALA A 337 27.03 17.11 -2.92
CA ALA A 337 27.70 15.88 -2.46
C ALA A 337 27.90 14.91 -3.63
N ILE A 338 28.78 15.26 -4.57
CA ILE A 338 29.46 14.26 -5.39
C ILE A 338 30.61 13.76 -4.52
N CYS A 339 30.55 12.50 -4.09
CA CYS A 339 31.63 11.84 -3.37
C CYS A 339 32.94 11.97 -4.19
N PRO A 340 34.06 12.46 -3.64
CA PRO A 340 35.32 12.42 -4.37
C PRO A 340 35.70 10.94 -4.57
N LYS A 341 35.99 10.56 -5.81
CA LYS A 341 36.55 9.24 -6.14
C LYS A 341 37.73 8.93 -5.20
N PRO A 342 37.91 7.69 -4.71
CA PRO A 342 39.12 7.32 -4.00
C PRO A 342 40.32 7.52 -4.94
N ASN A 343 41.31 8.28 -4.49
CA ASN A 343 42.60 8.40 -5.17
C ASN A 343 43.19 7.00 -5.38
N SER A 344 43.40 6.62 -6.64
CA SER A 344 44.35 5.58 -7.01
C SER A 344 45.74 6.00 -6.53
N ARG A 345 46.22 5.40 -5.44
CA ARG A 345 47.66 5.40 -5.14
C ARG A 345 48.26 4.18 -5.82
N SER A 346 48.90 4.44 -6.95
CA SER A 346 50.04 3.68 -7.44
C SER A 346 51.23 3.91 -6.52
N GLY A 347 51.83 2.82 -6.05
CA GLY A 347 53.07 2.76 -5.28
C GLY A 347 53.44 1.31 -5.14
#